data_AF-A0A2V1E1L9-F1
#
_entry.id   AF-A0A2V1E1L9-F1
#
_cell.length_a   1.000
_cell.length_b   1.000
_cell.length_c   1.000
_cell.angle_alpha   90.00
_cell.angle_beta   90.00
_cell.angle_gamma   90.00
#
_symmetry.space_group_name_H-M   'P 1'
#
loop_
_entity.id
_entity.type
_entity.pdbx_description
1 polymer ?
#
loop_
_entity_poly.entity_id
_entity_poly.type
_entity_poly.pdbx_seq_one_letter_code
_entity_poly.pdbx_strand_id
1 'polypeptide(L)'
;MDDIGRYQYVSSFYGPGTICCWLLAFLAVILSWTLNPDLRDRDIIADENFIPMLAIPSVAAIHGMYQLLRFPGGPKTLLTGLDTETLKYSSAFEASVTVCIGIFLGILFVHLPFLNELVQPNIIIAELKSLAAIRPGDIFPKTNASLQDLDQLVPFGIGFILFALSIRKNLQARAQQQAALNLIELEQAL
;
A
#
# COMPACT_ATOMS: atom_id res chain seq x y z
N MET A 1 -25.65 4.80 -21.28
CA MET A 1 -24.67 4.19 -22.21
C MET A 1 -23.66 3.54 -21.29
N ASP A 2 -23.67 2.22 -21.21
CA ASP A 2 -23.08 1.50 -20.07
C ASP A 2 -21.55 1.66 -20.01
N ASP A 3 -21.07 2.37 -18.98
CA ASP A 3 -19.65 2.58 -18.66
C ASP A 3 -18.87 1.27 -18.43
N ILE A 4 -19.57 0.16 -18.20
CA ILE A 4 -18.98 -1.16 -17.92
C ILE A 4 -18.10 -1.64 -19.09
N GLY A 5 -18.47 -1.32 -20.33
CA GLY A 5 -17.72 -1.73 -21.52
C GLY A 5 -16.35 -1.05 -21.66
N ARG A 6 -16.16 0.13 -21.05
CA ARG A 6 -14.91 0.90 -21.10
C ARG A 6 -13.77 0.19 -20.36
N TYR A 7 -14.06 -0.49 -19.26
CA TYR A 7 -13.05 -1.12 -18.42
C TYR A 7 -12.69 -2.55 -18.84
N GLN A 8 -13.18 -3.02 -19.99
CA GLN A 8 -13.02 -4.40 -20.43
C GLN A 8 -11.55 -4.85 -20.57
N TYR A 9 -10.63 -3.93 -20.89
CA TYR A 9 -9.20 -4.23 -21.00
C TYR A 9 -8.40 -3.94 -19.72
N VAL A 10 -9.06 -3.44 -18.66
CA VAL A 10 -8.41 -3.25 -17.37
C VAL A 10 -8.16 -4.63 -16.76
N SER A 11 -6.90 -4.92 -16.50
CA SER A 11 -6.50 -6.16 -15.85
C SER A 11 -7.05 -6.25 -14.43
N SER A 12 -7.46 -7.45 -14.01
CA SER A 12 -7.80 -7.76 -12.62
C SER A 12 -6.64 -7.53 -11.65
N PHE A 13 -5.40 -7.39 -12.15
CA PHE A 13 -4.25 -6.95 -11.38
C PHE A 13 -4.47 -5.59 -10.69
N TYR A 14 -5.24 -4.68 -11.31
CA TYR A 14 -5.64 -3.40 -10.72
C TYR A 14 -6.94 -3.48 -9.92
N GLY A 15 -7.40 -4.71 -9.63
CA GLY A 15 -8.59 -4.96 -8.86
C GLY A 15 -8.45 -4.52 -7.40
N PRO A 16 -9.58 -4.36 -6.70
CA PRO A 16 -9.62 -3.79 -5.36
C PRO A 16 -8.79 -4.59 -4.35
N GLY A 17 -8.69 -5.90 -4.47
CA GLY A 17 -7.93 -6.75 -3.55
C GLY A 17 -6.43 -6.51 -3.64
N THR A 18 -5.89 -6.47 -4.86
CA THR A 18 -4.47 -6.16 -5.10
C THR A 18 -4.13 -4.74 -4.70
N ILE A 19 -4.99 -3.77 -5.03
CA ILE A 19 -4.80 -2.38 -4.64
C ILE A 19 -4.85 -2.22 -3.11
N CYS A 20 -5.81 -2.85 -2.43
CA CYS A 20 -5.86 -2.84 -0.96
C CYS A 20 -4.61 -3.49 -0.34
N CYS A 21 -4.15 -4.62 -0.89
CA CYS A 21 -2.89 -5.25 -0.45
C CYS A 21 -1.71 -4.29 -0.56
N TRP A 22 -1.61 -3.60 -1.69
CA TRP A 22 -0.56 -2.61 -1.93
C TRP A 22 -0.66 -1.42 -0.98
N LEU A 23 -1.86 -0.88 -0.75
CA LEU A 23 -2.09 0.20 0.20
C LEU A 23 -1.74 -0.21 1.64
N LEU A 24 -2.01 -1.45 2.03
CA LEU A 24 -1.63 -2.00 3.34
C LEU A 24 -0.11 -2.15 3.49
N ALA A 25 0.58 -2.63 2.44
CA ALA A 25 2.04 -2.67 2.43
C ALA A 25 2.64 -1.27 2.48
N PHE A 26 2.08 -0.33 1.73
CA PHE A 26 2.48 1.08 1.76
C PHE A 26 2.29 1.69 3.15
N LEU A 27 1.13 1.48 3.78
CA LEU A 27 0.86 1.95 5.13
C LEU A 27 1.79 1.30 6.17
N ALA A 28 2.12 0.01 6.02
CA ALA A 28 3.10 -0.67 6.87
C ALA A 28 4.47 0.01 6.82
N VAL A 29 4.94 0.39 5.63
CA VAL A 29 6.22 1.11 5.45
C VAL A 29 6.18 2.48 6.12
N ILE A 30 5.11 3.25 5.92
CA ILE A 30 4.92 4.56 6.58
C ILE A 30 4.93 4.39 8.09
N LEU A 31 4.10 3.49 8.62
CA LEU A 31 3.99 3.26 10.06
C LEU A 31 5.33 2.82 10.65
N SER A 32 6.09 1.98 9.95
CA SER A 32 7.40 1.53 10.43
C SER A 32 8.39 2.68 10.51
N TRP A 33 8.42 3.55 9.50
CA TRP A 33 9.26 4.74 9.52
C TRP A 33 8.80 5.78 10.56
N THR A 34 7.49 5.98 10.76
CA THR A 34 6.98 6.96 11.73
C THR A 34 7.05 6.47 13.18
N LEU A 35 6.75 5.19 13.41
CA LEU A 35 6.65 4.64 14.75
C LEU A 35 7.99 4.11 15.27
N ASN A 36 8.97 3.79 14.42
CA ASN A 36 10.28 3.38 14.88
C ASN A 36 11.27 4.56 14.85
N PRO A 37 11.51 5.23 15.99
CA PRO A 37 12.41 6.40 16.04
C PRO A 37 13.84 6.02 15.65
N ASP A 38 14.30 4.80 15.89
CA ASP A 38 15.66 4.38 15.50
C ASP A 38 15.84 4.32 13.98
N LEU A 39 14.80 3.88 13.25
CA LEU A 39 14.81 3.87 11.78
C LEU A 39 14.66 5.29 11.22
N ARG A 40 13.83 6.10 11.87
CA ARG A 40 13.59 7.48 11.51
C ARG A 40 14.83 8.35 11.65
N ASP A 41 15.52 8.25 12.79
CA ASP A 41 16.70 9.06 13.12
C ASP A 41 17.89 8.71 12.23
N ARG A 42 17.91 7.48 11.69
CA ARG A 42 18.92 7.03 10.73
C ARG A 42 18.52 7.27 9.27
N ASP A 43 17.30 7.78 9.02
CA ASP A 43 16.70 7.94 7.70
C ASP A 43 16.74 6.66 6.84
N ILE A 44 16.46 5.51 7.46
CA ILE A 44 16.50 4.19 6.82
C ILE A 44 15.09 3.63 6.66
N ILE A 45 14.68 3.40 5.42
CA ILE A 45 13.46 2.63 5.09
C ILE A 45 13.85 1.14 4.95
N ALA A 46 14.17 0.49 6.07
CA ALA A 46 14.55 -0.94 6.11
C ALA A 46 13.39 -1.81 6.62
N ASP A 47 12.21 -1.63 6.03
CA ASP A 47 11.06 -2.46 6.34
C ASP A 47 10.87 -3.56 5.30
N GLU A 48 10.48 -4.75 5.78
CA GLU A 48 10.18 -5.94 4.99
C GLU A 48 9.03 -5.72 3.97
N ASN A 49 8.18 -4.70 4.18
CA ASN A 49 7.11 -4.34 3.26
C ASN A 49 7.54 -3.36 2.15
N PHE A 50 8.78 -2.87 2.16
CA PHE A 50 9.29 -1.94 1.13
C PHE A 50 9.35 -2.57 -0.27
N ILE A 51 9.79 -3.83 -0.38
CA ILE A 51 9.85 -4.53 -1.66
C ILE A 51 8.44 -4.77 -2.23
N PRO A 52 7.47 -5.34 -1.48
CA PRO A 52 6.07 -5.44 -1.92
C PRO A 52 5.46 -4.10 -2.33
N MET A 53 5.77 -3.02 -1.59
CA MET A 53 5.30 -1.67 -1.88
C MET A 53 5.77 -1.16 -3.25
N LEU A 54 7.01 -1.46 -3.64
CA LEU A 54 7.57 -1.08 -4.94
C LEU A 54 7.18 -2.02 -6.08
N ALA A 55 6.92 -3.30 -5.79
CA ALA A 55 6.65 -4.30 -6.81
C ALA A 55 5.42 -3.96 -7.65
N ILE A 56 4.31 -3.54 -7.03
CA ILE A 56 3.05 -3.26 -7.74
C ILE A 56 3.17 -2.04 -8.68
N PRO A 57 3.69 -0.87 -8.25
CA PRO A 57 4.01 0.23 -9.16
C PRO A 57 5.04 -0.12 -10.24
N SER A 58 6.03 -0.96 -9.94
CA SER A 58 7.03 -1.37 -10.92
C SER A 58 6.42 -2.19 -12.06
N VAL A 59 5.58 -3.18 -11.71
CA VAL A 59 4.81 -3.98 -12.68
C VAL A 59 3.84 -3.09 -13.45
N ALA A 60 3.18 -2.14 -12.78
CA ALA A 60 2.27 -1.20 -13.41
C ALA A 60 2.98 -0.29 -14.43
N ALA A 61 4.17 0.21 -14.11
CA ALA A 61 4.96 1.03 -15.02
C ALA A 61 5.37 0.26 -16.29
N ILE A 62 5.82 -0.98 -16.14
CA ILE A 62 6.16 -1.86 -17.28
C ILE A 62 4.92 -2.13 -18.12
N HIS A 63 3.79 -2.44 -17.48
CA HIS A 63 2.53 -2.71 -18.17
C HIS A 63 2.01 -1.48 -18.93
N GLY A 64 2.05 -0.29 -18.32
CA GLY A 64 1.69 0.97 -18.97
C GLY A 64 2.61 1.30 -20.15
N MET A 65 3.92 1.10 -19.99
CA MET A 65 4.89 1.29 -21.08
C MET A 65 4.63 0.32 -22.23
N TYR A 66 4.34 -0.96 -21.93
CA TYR A 66 3.98 -1.95 -22.94
C TYR A 66 2.74 -1.54 -23.73
N GLN A 67 1.68 -1.08 -23.05
CA GLN A 67 0.46 -0.61 -23.71
C GLN A 67 0.72 0.61 -24.59
N LEU A 68 1.53 1.57 -24.13
CA LEU A 68 1.90 2.76 -24.89
C LEU A 68 2.68 2.42 -26.17
N LEU A 69 3.62 1.47 -26.09
CA LEU A 69 4.49 1.07 -27.21
C LEU A 69 3.80 0.16 -28.22
N ARG A 70 2.83 -0.65 -27.79
CA ARG A 70 2.16 -1.65 -28.64
C ARG A 70 0.79 -1.23 -29.14
N PHE A 71 0.29 -0.07 -28.73
CA PHE A 71 -1.02 0.40 -29.20
C PHE A 71 -1.02 0.66 -30.72
N PRO A 72 -1.94 0.05 -31.49
CA PRO A 72 -1.95 0.13 -32.96
C PRO A 72 -2.10 1.55 -33.52
N GLY A 73 -2.83 2.43 -32.83
CA GLY A 73 -3.07 3.82 -33.25
C GLY A 73 -1.95 4.80 -32.88
N GLY A 74 -0.89 4.33 -32.22
CA GLY A 74 0.22 5.13 -31.71
C GLY A 74 -0.09 5.94 -30.43
N PRO A 75 0.95 6.43 -29.71
CA PRO A 75 0.79 7.04 -28.39
C PRO A 75 -0.14 8.24 -28.34
N LYS A 76 -0.11 9.09 -29.36
CA LYS A 76 -0.97 10.28 -29.45
C LYS A 76 -2.44 9.90 -29.44
N THR A 77 -2.80 8.91 -30.25
CA THR A 77 -4.18 8.43 -30.37
C THR A 77 -4.64 7.77 -29.08
N LEU A 78 -3.77 7.01 -28.40
CA LEU A 78 -4.09 6.41 -27.10
C LEU A 78 -4.45 7.48 -26.04
N LEU A 79 -3.73 8.60 -26.03
CA LEU A 79 -3.87 9.65 -25.03
C LEU A 79 -5.01 10.64 -25.32
N THR A 80 -5.36 10.85 -26.60
CA THR A 80 -6.35 11.86 -27.00
C THR A 80 -7.58 11.30 -27.70
N GLY A 81 -7.59 10.00 -28.01
CA GLY A 81 -8.68 9.35 -28.73
C GLY A 81 -9.93 9.23 -27.88
N LEU A 82 -11.09 9.43 -28.52
CA LEU A 82 -12.41 9.40 -27.90
C LEU A 82 -13.30 8.28 -28.46
N ASP A 83 -12.78 7.48 -29.39
CA ASP A 83 -13.48 6.32 -29.91
C ASP A 83 -13.56 5.20 -28.86
N THR A 84 -14.62 4.41 -28.90
CA THR A 84 -14.93 3.41 -27.88
C THR A 84 -13.83 2.35 -27.75
N GLU A 85 -13.14 2.00 -28.82
CA GLU A 85 -12.05 1.02 -28.79
C GLU A 85 -10.80 1.60 -28.11
N THR A 86 -10.40 2.81 -28.50
CA THR A 86 -9.28 3.54 -27.88
C THR A 86 -9.55 3.84 -26.41
N LEU A 87 -10.80 4.15 -26.03
CA LEU A 87 -11.17 4.37 -24.63
C LEU A 87 -10.92 3.13 -23.76
N LYS A 88 -11.07 1.91 -24.29
CA LYS A 88 -10.77 0.69 -23.54
C LYS A 88 -9.28 0.53 -23.26
N TYR A 89 -8.44 0.77 -24.27
CA TYR A 89 -6.98 0.75 -24.12
C TYR A 89 -6.50 1.90 -23.22
N SER A 90 -7.09 3.08 -23.37
CA SER A 90 -6.81 4.26 -22.56
C SER A 90 -7.12 3.99 -21.09
N SER A 91 -8.24 3.36 -20.76
CA SER A 91 -8.54 3.02 -19.36
C SER A 91 -7.66 1.93 -18.75
N ALA A 92 -7.20 0.96 -19.54
CA ALA A 92 -6.17 0.03 -19.08
C ALA A 92 -4.82 0.74 -18.78
N PHE A 93 -4.50 1.76 -19.57
CA PHE A 93 -3.30 2.58 -19.40
C PHE A 93 -3.45 3.51 -18.19
N GLU A 94 -4.60 4.19 -18.06
CA GLU A 94 -4.97 5.03 -16.91
C GLU A 94 -4.81 4.25 -15.60
N ALA A 95 -5.36 3.04 -15.50
CA ALA A 95 -5.25 2.21 -14.30
C ALA A 95 -3.78 1.94 -13.90
N SER A 96 -2.91 1.67 -14.89
CA SER A 96 -1.48 1.47 -14.65
C SER A 96 -0.78 2.74 -14.15
N VAL A 97 -1.09 3.89 -14.75
CA VAL A 97 -0.52 5.18 -14.39
C VAL A 97 -1.02 5.65 -13.02
N THR A 98 -2.29 5.41 -12.68
CA THR A 98 -2.86 5.75 -11.38
C THR A 98 -2.09 5.10 -10.23
N VAL A 99 -1.72 3.82 -10.36
CA VAL A 99 -0.90 3.13 -9.35
C VAL A 99 0.48 3.79 -9.21
N CYS A 100 1.12 4.12 -10.32
CA CYS A 100 2.42 4.81 -10.32
C CYS A 100 2.32 6.21 -9.69
N ILE A 101 1.28 6.99 -9.99
CA ILE A 101 1.07 8.30 -9.38
C ILE A 101 0.83 8.15 -7.87
N GLY A 102 0.08 7.12 -7.46
CA GLY A 102 -0.21 6.85 -6.05
C GLY A 102 1.05 6.69 -5.19
N ILE A 103 2.08 6.00 -5.69
CA ILE A 103 3.35 5.89 -4.94
C ILE A 103 4.09 7.23 -4.85
N PHE A 104 4.12 8.04 -5.91
CA PHE A 104 4.76 9.35 -5.87
C PHE A 104 4.08 10.29 -4.88
N LEU A 105 2.74 10.34 -4.89
CA LEU A 105 1.96 11.11 -3.92
C LEU A 105 2.18 10.60 -2.50
N GLY A 106 2.27 9.29 -2.31
CA GLY A 106 2.57 8.67 -1.03
C GLY A 106 3.96 9.03 -0.50
N ILE A 107 4.99 8.96 -1.33
CA ILE A 107 6.36 9.36 -0.95
C ILE A 107 6.40 10.85 -0.62
N LEU A 108 5.77 11.68 -1.46
CA LEU A 108 5.64 13.11 -1.18
C LEU A 108 4.94 13.35 0.16
N PHE A 109 3.88 12.61 0.46
CA PHE A 109 3.16 12.67 1.73
C PHE A 109 4.08 12.35 2.93
N VAL A 110 4.96 11.34 2.84
CA VAL A 110 5.90 11.02 3.93
C VAL A 110 6.93 12.14 4.17
N HIS A 111 7.39 12.80 3.10
CA HIS A 111 8.42 13.84 3.20
C HIS A 111 7.86 15.23 3.55
N LEU A 112 6.53 15.41 3.62
CA LEU A 112 5.95 16.70 4.00
C LEU A 112 6.11 16.92 5.52
N PRO A 113 6.83 17.97 5.96
CA PRO A 113 7.12 18.23 7.37
C PRO A 113 5.86 18.50 8.20
N PHE A 114 4.79 18.98 7.56
CA PHE A 114 3.49 19.28 8.17
C PHE A 114 2.79 18.07 8.80
N LEU A 115 3.04 16.87 8.28
CA LEU A 115 2.35 15.67 8.77
C LEU A 115 2.98 15.09 10.03
N ASN A 116 4.25 15.41 10.31
CA ASN A 116 4.90 15.00 11.53
C ASN A 116 4.23 15.59 12.79
N GLU A 117 3.51 16.71 12.66
CA GLU A 117 2.70 17.31 13.74
C GLU A 117 1.29 16.73 13.82
N LEU A 118 0.69 16.31 12.69
CA LEU A 118 -0.66 15.74 12.64
C LEU A 118 -0.70 14.26 13.03
N VAL A 119 0.38 13.53 12.73
CA VAL A 119 0.52 12.09 12.97
C VAL A 119 1.03 11.90 14.40
N GLN A 120 0.18 12.24 15.38
CA GLN A 120 0.51 12.04 16.79
C GLN A 120 0.63 10.54 17.08
N PRO A 121 1.83 10.02 17.43
CA PRO A 121 2.06 8.59 17.54
C PRO A 121 1.15 7.95 18.60
N ASN A 122 0.77 8.70 19.64
CA ASN A 122 -0.10 8.20 20.71
C ASN A 122 -1.52 7.87 20.25
N ILE A 123 -2.11 8.69 19.37
CA ILE A 123 -3.46 8.47 18.81
C ILE A 123 -3.43 7.24 17.89
N ILE A 124 -2.42 7.16 17.04
CA ILE A 124 -2.24 6.06 16.10
C ILE A 124 -2.05 4.74 16.85
N ILE A 125 -1.26 4.73 17.92
CA ILE A 125 -1.06 3.52 18.73
C ILE A 125 -2.36 3.04 19.37
N ALA A 126 -3.25 3.94 19.82
CA ALA A 126 -4.53 3.55 20.40
C ALA A 126 -5.41 2.81 19.38
N GLU A 127 -5.49 3.33 18.16
CA GLU A 127 -6.22 2.69 17.06
C GLU A 127 -5.53 1.40 16.58
N LEU A 128 -4.21 1.38 16.51
CA LEU A 128 -3.46 0.19 16.07
C LEU A 128 -3.58 -0.98 17.06
N LYS A 129 -3.71 -0.71 18.36
CA LYS A 129 -3.96 -1.76 19.38
C LYS A 129 -5.32 -2.42 19.20
N SER A 130 -6.34 -1.68 18.75
CA SER A 130 -7.66 -2.24 18.46
C SER A 130 -7.62 -3.13 17.21
N LEU A 131 -6.90 -2.69 16.17
CA LEU A 131 -6.67 -3.45 14.94
C LEU A 131 -5.82 -4.71 15.16
N ALA A 132 -4.78 -4.65 15.99
CA ALA A 132 -3.95 -5.80 16.33
C ALA A 132 -4.69 -6.89 17.15
N ALA A 133 -5.83 -6.55 17.74
CA ALA A 133 -6.69 -7.50 18.46
C ALA A 133 -7.61 -8.31 17.54
N ILE A 134 -7.74 -7.93 16.25
CA ILE A 134 -8.56 -8.63 15.27
C ILE A 134 -7.89 -9.97 14.92
N ARG A 135 -8.61 -11.09 15.09
CA ARG A 135 -8.10 -12.41 14.72
C ARG A 135 -8.25 -12.62 13.21
N PRO A 136 -7.24 -13.19 12.52
CA PRO A 136 -7.33 -13.47 11.08
C PRO A 136 -8.55 -14.30 10.68
N GLY A 137 -9.03 -15.18 11.58
CA GLY A 137 -10.20 -16.04 11.36
C GLY A 137 -11.55 -15.34 11.35
N ASP A 138 -11.63 -14.09 11.81
CA ASP A 138 -12.88 -13.30 11.87
C ASP A 138 -13.11 -12.45 10.61
N ILE A 139 -12.09 -12.35 9.74
CA ILE A 139 -12.07 -11.44 8.59
C ILE A 139 -12.52 -12.14 7.31
N PHE A 140 -12.35 -13.46 7.22
CA PHE A 140 -12.68 -14.20 6.00
C PHE A 140 -14.14 -14.67 6.01
N PRO A 141 -14.97 -14.23 5.05
CA PRO A 141 -16.32 -14.75 4.90
C PRO A 141 -16.28 -16.24 4.56
N LYS A 142 -17.08 -17.04 5.26
CA LYS A 142 -17.32 -18.45 4.92
C LYS A 142 -18.28 -18.51 3.73
N THR A 143 -17.79 -18.36 2.50
CA THR A 143 -18.64 -18.41 1.31
C THR A 143 -18.02 -19.21 0.15
N ASN A 144 -18.90 -19.76 -0.70
CA ASN A 144 -18.61 -20.44 -1.95
C ASN A 144 -18.15 -19.41 -3.02
N ALA A 145 -16.95 -18.85 -2.85
CA ALA A 145 -16.44 -17.76 -3.67
C ALA A 145 -16.09 -18.20 -5.11
N SER A 146 -16.35 -17.33 -6.08
CA SER A 146 -15.92 -17.47 -7.48
C SER A 146 -14.38 -17.44 -7.58
N LEU A 147 -13.80 -18.09 -8.59
CA LEU A 147 -12.35 -18.03 -8.86
C LEU A 147 -11.83 -16.59 -8.99
N GLN A 148 -12.64 -15.66 -9.53
CA GLN A 148 -12.27 -14.24 -9.61
C GLN A 148 -12.28 -13.52 -8.25
N ASP A 149 -13.15 -13.94 -7.33
CA ASP A 149 -13.18 -13.40 -5.96
C ASP A 149 -11.97 -13.90 -5.17
N LEU A 150 -11.52 -15.14 -5.45
CA LEU A 150 -10.31 -15.70 -4.86
C LEU A 150 -9.06 -14.93 -5.28
N ASP A 151 -8.97 -14.53 -6.56
CA ASP A 151 -7.85 -13.74 -7.09
C ASP A 151 -7.71 -12.36 -6.42
N GLN A 152 -8.79 -11.82 -5.83
CA GLN A 152 -8.76 -10.55 -5.09
C GLN A 152 -8.66 -10.75 -3.58
N LEU A 153 -9.27 -11.81 -3.04
CA LEU A 153 -9.28 -12.10 -1.61
C LEU A 153 -7.90 -12.53 -1.11
N VAL A 154 -7.17 -13.33 -1.90
CA VAL A 154 -5.83 -13.80 -1.56
C VAL A 154 -4.85 -12.64 -1.37
N PRO A 155 -4.65 -11.72 -2.35
CA PRO A 155 -3.74 -10.60 -2.14
C PRO A 155 -4.19 -9.72 -0.99
N PHE A 156 -5.50 -9.44 -0.85
CA PHE A 156 -6.01 -8.69 0.30
C PHE A 156 -5.62 -9.33 1.64
N GLY A 157 -5.85 -10.64 1.78
CA GLY A 157 -5.51 -11.39 2.99
C GLY A 157 -4.01 -11.36 3.31
N ILE A 158 -3.16 -11.53 2.30
CA ILE A 158 -1.71 -11.44 2.45
C ILE A 158 -1.30 -10.03 2.92
N GLY A 159 -1.81 -8.98 2.27
CA GLY A 159 -1.53 -7.60 2.64
C GLY A 159 -1.95 -7.29 4.08
N PHE A 160 -3.11 -7.79 4.51
CA PHE A 160 -3.58 -7.62 5.88
C PHE A 160 -2.68 -8.34 6.91
N ILE A 161 -2.26 -9.58 6.64
CA ILE A 161 -1.37 -10.32 7.54
C ILE A 161 -0.03 -9.60 7.68
N LEU A 162 0.58 -9.18 6.57
CA LEU A 162 1.84 -8.45 6.57
C LEU A 162 1.73 -7.13 7.34
N PHE A 163 0.65 -6.39 7.11
CA PHE A 163 0.35 -5.16 7.83
C PHE A 163 0.20 -5.39 9.35
N ALA A 164 -0.56 -6.40 9.76
CA ALA A 164 -0.74 -6.74 11.17
C ALA A 164 0.58 -7.15 11.85
N LEU A 165 1.43 -7.90 11.14
CA LEU A 165 2.77 -8.27 11.64
C LEU A 165 3.66 -7.03 11.79
N SER A 166 3.65 -6.12 10.81
CA SER A 166 4.41 -4.87 10.89
C SER A 166 3.96 -4.00 12.07
N ILE A 167 2.65 -3.84 12.29
CA ILE A 167 2.12 -3.14 13.48
C ILE A 167 2.66 -3.76 14.76
N ARG A 168 2.56 -5.10 14.88
CA ARG A 168 2.99 -5.81 16.08
C ARG A 168 4.48 -5.61 16.36
N LYS A 169 5.33 -5.69 15.32
CA LYS A 169 6.78 -5.45 15.45
C LYS A 169 7.07 -4.03 15.91
N ASN A 170 6.40 -3.03 15.34
CA ASN A 170 6.57 -1.63 15.74
C ASN A 170 6.16 -1.36 17.19
N LEU A 171 5.05 -1.97 17.65
CA LEU A 171 4.63 -1.87 19.05
C LEU A 171 5.63 -2.54 20.00
N GLN A 172 6.20 -3.68 19.61
CA GLN A 172 7.22 -4.38 20.41
C GLN A 172 8.53 -3.59 20.50
N ALA A 173 9.02 -3.02 19.39
CA ALA A 173 10.23 -2.21 19.36
C ALA A 173 10.12 -1.01 20.30
N ARG A 174 8.97 -0.30 20.29
CA ARG A 174 8.72 0.79 21.23
C ARG A 174 8.67 0.36 22.68
N ALA A 175 8.03 -0.77 22.98
CA ALA A 175 7.97 -1.30 24.35
C ALA A 175 9.37 -1.60 24.89
N GLN A 176 10.25 -2.15 24.04
CA GLN A 176 11.66 -2.39 24.38
C GLN A 176 12.43 -1.10 24.59
N GLN A 177 12.22 -0.09 23.73
CA GLN A 177 12.90 1.20 23.83
C GLN A 177 12.49 1.97 25.11
N GLN A 178 11.20 1.95 25.47
CA GLN A 178 10.72 2.54 26.72
C GLN A 178 11.30 1.81 27.95
N ALA A 179 11.38 0.47 27.91
CA ALA A 179 11.98 -0.31 28.98
C ALA A 179 13.48 0.02 29.14
N ALA A 180 14.21 0.19 28.03
CA ALA A 180 15.61 0.59 28.06
C ALA A 180 15.80 2.01 28.62
N LEU A 181 14.94 2.96 28.26
CA LEU A 181 14.98 4.33 28.78
C LEU A 181 14.77 4.35 30.31
N ASN A 182 13.76 3.62 30.80
CA ASN A 182 13.47 3.53 32.23
C ASN A 182 14.64 2.91 33.02
N LEU A 183 15.37 1.95 32.44
CA LEU A 183 16.56 1.37 33.07
C LEU A 183 17.71 2.40 33.18
N ILE A 184 17.93 3.20 32.14
CA ILE A 184 18.94 4.26 32.16
C ILE A 184 18.59 5.32 33.22
N GLU A 185 17.33 5.73 33.32
CA GLU A 185 16.87 6.67 34.34
C GLU A 185 17.06 6.12 35.76
N LEU A 186 16.83 4.82 35.96
CA LEU A 186 17.07 4.15 37.25
C LEU A 186 18.56 4.09 37.59
N GLU A 187 19.44 3.81 36.62
CA GLU A 187 20.89 3.83 36.82
C GLU A 187 21.42 5.24 37.14
N GLN A 188 20.83 6.29 36.55
CA GLN A 188 21.20 7.67 36.85
C GLN A 188 20.70 8.17 38.22
N ALA A 189 19.72 7.48 38.82
CA ALA A 189 19.14 7.84 40.11
C ALA A 189 19.83 7.16 41.32
N LEU A 190 20.74 6.22 41.07
CA LEU A 190 21.53 5.48 42.07
C LEU A 190 22.93 6.07 42.24
#